data_AF-A0A380K2M7-F1
#
_entry.id   AF-A0A380K2M7-F1
#
_cell.length_a   1.000
_cell.length_b   1.000
_cell.length_c   1.000
_cell.angle_alpha   90.00
_cell.angle_beta   90.00
_cell.angle_gamma   90.00
#
_symmetry.space_group_name_H-M   'P 1'
#
loop_
_entity.id
_entity.type
_entity.pdbx_description
1 polymer ?
#
loop_
_entity_poly.entity_id
_entity_poly.type
_entity_poly.pdbx_seq_one_letter_code
_entity_poly.pdbx_strand_id
1 'polypeptide(L)'
;MTNTTLNSGTVNITSGDAEIENSNLANIAFSITTGDIDLENRQASDTTFELSMGDFSANAATFKNDNTITMTTGEVDITLVSKDLKVVMTNLLGDADITSNLNQSSKNILTIDGNVGDITVQ
;
A
#
# COMPACT_ATOMS: atom_id res chain seq x y z
N MET A 1 6.84 -0.30 13.60
CA MET A 1 7.91 0.70 13.37
C MET A 1 7.34 2.09 13.60
N THR A 2 7.84 2.83 14.59
CA THR A 2 7.21 4.09 15.04
C THR A 2 8.11 5.33 14.88
N ASN A 3 7.56 6.45 14.41
CA ASN A 3 8.20 7.77 14.31
C ASN A 3 9.60 7.74 13.64
N THR A 4 9.70 7.05 12.51
CA THR A 4 10.97 6.72 11.82
C THR A 4 11.05 7.37 10.44
N THR A 5 12.24 7.41 9.83
CA THR A 5 12.40 7.62 8.38
C THR A 5 13.29 6.52 7.82
N LEU A 6 12.80 5.77 6.84
CA LEU A 6 13.58 4.81 6.07
C LEU A 6 13.74 5.37 4.65
N ASN A 7 14.99 5.61 4.22
CA ASN A 7 15.30 6.26 2.93
C ASN A 7 15.67 5.27 1.80
N SER A 8 15.97 4.02 2.17
CA SER A 8 16.12 2.87 1.28
C SER A 8 16.19 1.58 2.11
N GLY A 9 15.84 0.43 1.53
CA GLY A 9 16.03 -0.87 2.17
C GLY A 9 15.06 -1.96 1.73
N THR A 10 15.19 -3.12 2.36
CA THR A 10 14.29 -4.27 2.15
C THR A 10 13.89 -4.84 3.51
N VAL A 11 12.60 -5.12 3.68
CA VAL A 11 12.03 -5.75 4.87
C VAL A 11 11.40 -7.08 4.44
N ASN A 12 11.86 -8.19 5.01
CA ASN A 12 11.35 -9.53 4.71
C ASN A 12 10.77 -10.14 5.97
N ILE A 13 9.50 -10.55 5.94
CA ILE A 13 8.80 -11.15 7.08
C ILE A 13 8.13 -12.46 6.62
N THR A 14 8.64 -13.60 7.09
CA THR A 14 8.05 -14.91 6.73
C THR A 14 6.74 -15.18 7.47
N SER A 15 6.60 -14.71 8.70
CA SER A 15 5.35 -14.79 9.45
C SER A 15 5.28 -13.68 10.51
N GLY A 16 4.13 -13.01 10.59
CA GLY A 16 3.87 -11.86 11.46
C GLY A 16 3.75 -10.56 10.68
N ASP A 17 3.30 -9.52 11.38
CA ASP A 17 2.74 -8.32 10.76
C ASP A 17 3.74 -7.16 10.72
N ALA A 18 3.59 -6.28 9.73
CA ALA A 18 4.33 -5.01 9.67
C ALA A 18 3.44 -3.85 10.11
N GLU A 19 3.35 -3.64 11.41
CA GLU A 19 2.84 -2.38 11.97
C GLU A 19 3.80 -1.24 11.64
N ILE A 20 3.29 -0.16 11.07
CA ILE A 20 4.04 1.05 10.79
C ILE A 20 3.21 2.21 11.38
N GLU A 21 3.70 2.86 12.47
CA GLU A 21 3.31 4.13 13.17
C GLU A 21 4.07 5.48 12.86
N ASN A 22 3.52 6.59 12.35
CA ASN A 22 4.28 7.87 12.38
C ASN A 22 5.48 8.11 11.41
N SER A 23 5.72 7.33 10.34
CA SER A 23 7.03 7.27 9.62
C SER A 23 7.02 7.65 8.13
N ASN A 24 8.15 8.11 7.61
CA ASN A 24 8.33 8.30 6.16
C ASN A 24 9.07 7.10 5.54
N LEU A 25 8.55 6.57 4.43
CA LEU A 25 9.16 5.48 3.66
C LEU A 25 9.54 6.01 2.27
N ALA A 26 10.79 5.79 1.86
CA ALA A 26 11.27 6.08 0.51
C ALA A 26 12.16 4.93 0.01
N ASN A 27 11.98 4.47 -1.23
CA ASN A 27 12.78 3.41 -1.85
C ASN A 27 12.84 2.09 -1.04
N ILE A 28 11.71 1.66 -0.47
CA ILE A 28 11.61 0.46 0.36
C ILE A 28 10.88 -0.66 -0.38
N ALA A 29 11.34 -1.90 -0.22
CA ALA A 29 10.59 -3.09 -0.61
C ALA A 29 10.21 -3.91 0.64
N PHE A 30 8.93 -4.15 0.86
CA PHE A 30 8.41 -5.11 1.83
C PHE A 30 8.02 -6.40 1.12
N SER A 31 8.42 -7.55 1.68
CA SER A 31 7.97 -8.87 1.23
C SER A 31 7.50 -9.66 2.45
N ILE A 32 6.20 -9.98 2.49
CA ILE A 32 5.55 -10.72 3.58
C ILE A 32 4.92 -12.00 3.04
N THR A 33 5.23 -13.14 3.66
CA THR A 33 4.64 -14.43 3.27
C THR A 33 3.33 -14.70 3.99
N THR A 34 3.22 -14.37 5.28
CA THR A 34 1.97 -14.53 6.04
C THR A 34 1.88 -13.49 7.17
N GLY A 35 0.90 -12.61 7.10
CA GLY A 35 0.71 -11.51 8.04
C GLY A 35 0.41 -10.20 7.31
N ASP A 36 -0.04 -9.22 8.07
CA ASP A 36 -0.66 -8.02 7.54
C ASP A 36 0.33 -6.85 7.44
N ILE A 37 0.00 -5.82 6.68
CA ILE A 37 0.71 -4.52 6.71
C ILE A 37 -0.28 -3.42 7.10
N ASP A 38 0.02 -2.70 8.18
CA ASP A 38 -0.73 -1.52 8.59
C ASP A 38 0.14 -0.25 8.49
N LEU A 39 -0.32 0.71 7.68
CA LEU A 39 0.38 1.94 7.32
C LEU A 39 -0.40 3.20 7.77
N GLU A 40 -0.44 3.49 9.07
CA GLU A 40 -1.18 4.66 9.59
C GLU A 40 -0.42 6.00 9.52
N ASN A 41 -1.07 7.08 9.07
CA ASN A 41 -0.64 8.50 9.18
C ASN A 41 0.69 8.83 8.47
N ARG A 42 0.74 8.73 7.13
CA ARG A 42 2.03 8.54 6.44
C ARG A 42 2.26 9.07 5.04
N GLN A 43 3.55 9.02 4.68
CA GLN A 43 4.04 9.12 3.32
C GLN A 43 4.85 7.87 2.92
N ALA A 44 4.47 7.26 1.79
CA ALA A 44 5.27 6.30 1.06
C ALA A 44 5.69 6.91 -0.29
N SER A 45 6.93 6.67 -0.70
CA SER A 45 7.48 7.12 -1.98
C SER A 45 8.32 6.01 -2.57
N ASP A 46 8.17 5.70 -3.85
CA ASP A 46 9.04 4.74 -4.54
C ASP A 46 9.08 3.38 -3.80
N THR A 47 7.94 2.96 -3.26
CA THR A 47 7.83 1.85 -2.28
C THR A 47 6.97 0.71 -2.83
N THR A 48 7.45 -0.52 -2.64
CA THR A 48 6.77 -1.76 -3.02
C THR A 48 6.37 -2.56 -1.78
N PHE A 49 5.15 -3.09 -1.79
CA PHE A 49 4.62 -4.03 -0.81
C PHE A 49 4.18 -5.31 -1.52
N GLU A 50 4.79 -6.44 -1.20
CA GLU A 50 4.41 -7.76 -1.71
C GLU A 50 3.90 -8.62 -0.55
N LEU A 51 2.62 -9.00 -0.57
CA LEU A 51 2.01 -9.88 0.42
C LEU A 51 1.51 -11.16 -0.26
N SER A 52 1.90 -12.31 0.26
CA SER A 52 1.34 -13.60 -0.20
C SER A 52 0.00 -13.91 0.47
N MET A 53 -0.08 -13.77 1.79
CA MET A 53 -1.30 -14.04 2.56
C MET A 53 -1.41 -13.06 3.73
N GLY A 54 -2.54 -12.35 3.82
CA GLY A 54 -2.75 -11.27 4.80
C GLY A 54 -3.23 -10.01 4.11
N ASP A 55 -3.66 -9.03 4.89
CA ASP A 55 -4.33 -7.82 4.39
C ASP A 55 -3.37 -6.62 4.36
N PHE A 56 -3.65 -5.66 3.47
CA PHE A 56 -2.95 -4.37 3.43
C PHE A 56 -3.91 -3.25 3.82
N SER A 57 -3.67 -2.62 4.98
CA SER A 57 -4.39 -1.44 5.43
C SER A 57 -3.49 -0.20 5.40
N ALA A 58 -4.07 0.94 5.03
CA ALA A 58 -3.37 2.23 5.08
C ALA A 58 -4.31 3.37 5.48
N ASN A 59 -4.25 3.78 6.74
CA ASN A 59 -5.02 4.91 7.23
C ASN A 59 -4.28 6.24 7.02
N ALA A 60 -4.99 7.27 6.58
CA ALA A 60 -4.47 8.62 6.40
C ALA A 60 -3.15 8.69 5.57
N ALA A 61 -3.08 7.88 4.51
CA ALA A 61 -1.85 7.68 3.74
C ALA A 61 -1.67 8.70 2.59
N THR A 62 -0.42 8.88 2.16
CA THR A 62 -0.03 9.67 0.98
C THR A 62 1.03 8.90 0.20
N PHE A 63 0.67 8.42 -0.99
CA PHE A 63 1.59 7.80 -1.93
C PHE A 63 2.17 8.86 -2.88
N LYS A 64 3.48 8.86 -3.09
CA LYS A 64 4.21 9.78 -3.97
C LYS A 64 5.09 9.05 -4.96
N ASN A 65 5.31 9.65 -6.14
CA ASN A 65 5.99 8.97 -7.25
C ASN A 65 5.30 7.60 -7.50
N ASP A 66 6.05 6.58 -7.90
CA ASP A 66 5.50 5.25 -8.18
C ASP A 66 5.49 4.38 -6.91
N ASN A 67 4.36 3.73 -6.60
CA ASN A 67 4.25 2.75 -5.50
C ASN A 67 3.46 1.54 -5.99
N THR A 68 3.77 0.36 -5.45
CA THR A 68 3.14 -0.90 -5.86
C THR A 68 2.70 -1.70 -4.65
N ILE A 69 1.50 -2.26 -4.70
CA ILE A 69 0.97 -3.25 -3.77
C ILE A 69 0.63 -4.50 -4.60
N THR A 70 1.19 -5.65 -4.26
CA THR A 70 0.94 -6.93 -4.93
C THR A 70 0.44 -7.93 -3.89
N MET A 71 -0.77 -8.47 -4.09
CA MET A 71 -1.47 -9.33 -3.14
C MET A 71 -1.85 -10.66 -3.80
N THR A 72 -1.45 -11.80 -3.21
CA THR A 72 -1.94 -13.11 -3.70
C THR A 72 -3.29 -13.49 -3.08
N THR A 73 -3.48 -13.32 -1.77
CA THR A 73 -4.78 -13.45 -1.09
C THR A 73 -4.87 -12.50 0.11
N GLY A 74 -5.91 -11.66 0.16
CA GLY A 74 -6.17 -10.70 1.23
C GLY A 74 -6.81 -9.42 0.68
N GLU A 75 -7.36 -8.61 1.57
CA GLU A 75 -8.03 -7.35 1.23
C GLU A 75 -7.04 -6.17 1.18
N VAL A 76 -7.42 -5.11 0.47
CA VAL A 76 -6.69 -3.84 0.43
C VAL A 76 -7.65 -2.71 0.82
N ASP A 77 -7.44 -2.08 1.97
CA ASP A 77 -8.21 -0.91 2.42
C ASP A 77 -7.31 0.31 2.62
N ILE A 78 -7.53 1.37 1.82
CA ILE A 78 -6.69 2.56 1.80
C ILE A 78 -7.57 3.81 1.97
N THR A 79 -7.33 4.56 3.03
CA THR A 79 -7.89 5.91 3.22
C THR A 79 -6.81 6.96 2.96
N LEU A 80 -6.96 7.75 1.89
CA LEU A 80 -5.95 8.73 1.46
C LEU A 80 -6.14 10.10 2.11
N VAL A 81 -5.05 10.71 2.60
CA VAL A 81 -4.99 12.16 2.92
C VAL A 81 -4.87 13.01 1.67
N SER A 82 -4.04 12.59 0.71
CA SER A 82 -3.85 13.29 -0.57
C SER A 82 -4.60 12.59 -1.69
N LYS A 83 -5.48 13.32 -2.39
CA LYS A 83 -6.16 12.82 -3.59
C LYS A 83 -5.40 13.11 -4.90
N ASP A 84 -4.22 13.72 -4.86
CA ASP A 84 -3.31 13.81 -6.02
C ASP A 84 -2.62 12.46 -6.24
N LEU A 85 -3.38 11.51 -6.77
CA LEU A 85 -2.96 10.13 -6.98
C LEU A 85 -3.71 9.55 -8.18
N LYS A 86 -2.98 8.86 -9.06
CA LYS A 86 -3.57 7.96 -10.04
C LYS A 86 -3.49 6.53 -9.50
N VAL A 87 -4.63 5.86 -9.37
CA VAL A 87 -4.66 4.41 -9.10
C VAL A 87 -4.70 3.67 -10.43
N VAL A 88 -3.84 2.67 -10.56
CA VAL A 88 -3.86 1.67 -11.64
C VAL A 88 -4.06 0.33 -10.96
N MET A 89 -5.01 -0.48 -11.40
CA MET A 89 -5.31 -1.73 -10.70
C MET A 89 -5.67 -2.88 -11.62
N THR A 90 -5.35 -4.07 -11.13
CA THR A 90 -5.93 -5.35 -11.55
C THR A 90 -6.55 -5.97 -10.30
N ASN A 91 -7.82 -6.37 -10.36
CA ASN A 91 -8.38 -7.33 -9.41
C ASN A 91 -8.91 -8.53 -10.20
N LEU A 92 -8.50 -9.76 -9.85
CA LEU A 92 -8.98 -10.97 -10.52
C LEU A 92 -10.22 -11.56 -9.85
N LEU A 93 -10.24 -11.64 -8.51
CA LEU A 93 -11.31 -12.27 -7.72
C LEU A 93 -11.64 -11.44 -6.47
N GLY A 94 -12.52 -10.45 -6.66
CA GLY A 94 -13.05 -9.57 -5.62
C GLY A 94 -13.69 -8.33 -6.25
N ASP A 95 -14.33 -7.51 -5.43
CA ASP A 95 -14.84 -6.21 -5.85
C ASP A 95 -13.77 -5.11 -5.76
N ALA A 96 -14.05 -3.96 -6.37
CA ALA A 96 -13.15 -2.82 -6.44
C ALA A 96 -13.94 -1.51 -6.30
N ASP A 97 -13.80 -0.81 -5.17
CA ASP A 97 -14.38 0.51 -4.94
C ASP A 97 -13.27 1.57 -4.80
N ILE A 98 -13.08 2.34 -5.87
CA ILE A 98 -12.10 3.42 -5.94
C ILE A 98 -12.84 4.75 -6.01
N THR A 99 -12.57 5.64 -5.06
CA THR A 99 -13.21 6.95 -4.98
C THR A 99 -13.07 7.73 -6.28
N SER A 100 -14.18 8.27 -6.78
CA SER A 100 -14.21 9.12 -7.97
C SER A 100 -13.56 10.50 -7.76
N ASN A 101 -13.18 10.81 -6.51
CA ASN A 101 -12.60 12.10 -6.10
C ASN A 101 -11.07 12.18 -6.27
N LEU A 102 -10.44 11.21 -6.96
CA LEU A 102 -9.01 11.24 -7.27
C LEU A 102 -8.68 12.27 -8.36
N ASN A 103 -7.77 13.18 -8.04
CA ASN A 103 -7.10 14.02 -9.03
C ASN A 103 -6.10 13.12 -9.77
N GLN A 104 -6.41 12.81 -11.05
CA GLN A 104 -5.66 11.88 -11.88
C GLN A 104 -4.22 12.35 -12.14
N SER A 105 -3.32 12.01 -11.23
CA SER A 105 -1.95 12.49 -11.23
C SER A 105 -1.14 11.91 -12.40
N SER A 106 -0.25 12.73 -12.96
CA SER A 106 0.79 12.27 -13.89
C SER A 106 2.10 11.91 -13.20
N LYS A 107 2.19 12.09 -11.88
CA LYS A 107 3.41 11.88 -11.08
C LYS A 107 3.23 10.84 -9.98
N ASN A 108 2.16 10.91 -9.20
CA ASN A 108 1.95 9.98 -8.11
C ASN A 108 1.06 8.84 -8.61
N ILE A 109 1.61 7.63 -8.67
CA ILE A 109 0.93 6.44 -9.17
C ILE A 109 0.96 5.38 -8.08
N LEU A 110 -0.21 4.83 -7.75
CA LEU A 110 -0.33 3.62 -6.95
C LEU A 110 -0.81 2.50 -7.87
N THR A 111 0.01 1.47 -8.03
CA THR A 111 -0.34 0.24 -8.74
C THR A 111 -0.79 -0.80 -7.73
N ILE A 112 -1.97 -1.40 -7.90
CA ILE A 112 -2.47 -2.46 -7.04
C ILE A 112 -2.76 -3.70 -7.91
N ASP A 113 -2.01 -4.78 -7.70
CA ASP A 113 -2.22 -6.07 -8.36
C ASP A 113 -2.77 -7.07 -7.33
N GLY A 114 -4.10 -7.12 -7.23
CA GLY A 114 -4.82 -8.02 -6.33
C GLY A 114 -5.30 -9.26 -7.07
N ASN A 115 -4.94 -10.44 -6.58
CA ASN A 115 -5.41 -11.69 -7.16
C ASN A 115 -6.71 -12.20 -6.50
N VAL A 116 -6.81 -12.15 -5.17
CA VAL A 116 -8.01 -12.58 -4.42
C VAL A 116 -8.24 -11.67 -3.21
N GLY A 117 -9.41 -11.02 -3.15
CA GLY A 117 -9.82 -10.10 -2.09
C GLY A 117 -10.39 -8.79 -2.65
N ASP A 118 -11.10 -8.04 -1.82
CA ASP A 118 -11.69 -6.75 -2.21
C ASP A 118 -10.65 -5.62 -2.12
N ILE A 119 -10.77 -4.62 -2.99
CA ILE A 119 -9.89 -3.44 -3.03
C ILE A 119 -10.72 -2.17 -2.84
N THR A 120 -10.46 -1.45 -1.76
CA THR A 120 -11.08 -0.18 -1.41
C THR A 120 -10.04 0.94 -1.34
N VAL A 121 -10.26 2.04 -2.06
CA VAL A 121 -9.39 3.24 -1.99
C VAL A 121 -10.23 4.51 -1.92
N GLN A 122 -10.23 5.18 -0.76
CA GLN A 122 -11.12 6.28 -0.41
C GLN A 122 -10.44 7.64 -0.18
#